data_AF-A0A9D7B8E5-F1
#
_entry.id   AF-A0A9D7B8E5-F1
#
_cell.length_a   1.000
_cell.length_b   1.000
_cell.length_c   1.000
_cell.angle_alpha   90.00
_cell.angle_beta   90.00
_cell.angle_gamma   90.00
#
_symmetry.space_group_name_H-M   'P 1'
#
loop_
_entity.id
_entity.type
_entity.pdbx_description
1 polymer ?
#
loop_
_entity_poly.entity_id
_entity_poly.type
_entity_poly.pdbx_seq_one_letter_code
_entity_poly.pdbx_strand_id
1 'polypeptide(L)' 'MNRKPLLFLGIALAQLAVPAWMIAGRERVLSQGEVFKFKTAPIDPRDPFRGEYVRLDFEAESAVPGKRRIR' A
#
# COMPACT_ATOMS: atom_id res chain seq x y z
N MET A 1 -12.65 -41.31 -21.93
CA MET A 1 -11.60 -40.41 -21.41
C MET A 1 -12.19 -39.60 -20.25
N ASN A 2 -11.62 -39.72 -19.05
CA ASN A 2 -12.16 -39.10 -17.83
C ASN A 2 -11.77 -37.62 -17.80
N ARG A 3 -12.77 -36.73 -17.87
CA ARG A 3 -12.61 -35.26 -17.95
C ARG A 3 -12.40 -34.56 -16.60
N LYS A 4 -12.62 -35.28 -15.49
CA LYS A 4 -12.42 -34.82 -14.11
C LYS A 4 -11.02 -34.25 -13.82
N PRO A 5 -9.90 -34.90 -14.19
CA PRO A 5 -8.56 -34.34 -13.97
C PRO A 5 -8.30 -33.03 -14.74
N LEU A 6 -8.88 -32.88 -15.94
CA LEU A 6 -8.73 -31.65 -16.72
C LEU A 6 -9.45 -30.48 -16.05
N LEU A 7 -10.64 -30.71 -15.49
CA LEU A 7 -11.38 -29.72 -14.72
C LEU A 7 -10.63 -29.33 -13.43
N PHE A 8 -10.07 -30.31 -12.72
CA PHE A 8 -9.28 -30.06 -11.52
C PHE A 8 -8.05 -29.20 -11.82
N LEU A 9 -7.30 -29.52 -12.88
CA LEU A 9 -6.14 -28.74 -13.31
C LEU A 9 -6.54 -27.31 -13.70
N GLY A 10 -7.65 -27.14 -14.42
CA GLY A 10 -8.15 -25.82 -14.79
C GLY A 10 -8.47 -24.94 -13.56
N ILE A 11 -9.12 -25.52 -12.54
CA ILE A 11 -9.43 -24.80 -11.30
C ILE A 11 -8.15 -24.47 -10.52
N ALA A 12 -7.21 -25.41 -10.40
CA ALA A 12 -5.94 -25.17 -9.72
C ALA A 12 -5.16 -24.02 -10.37
N LEU A 13 -5.09 -23.98 -11.71
CA LEU A 13 -4.45 -22.89 -12.43
C LEU A 13 -5.17 -21.56 -12.23
N ALA A 14 -6.50 -21.55 -12.26
CA ALA A 14 -7.29 -20.34 -12.01
C ALA A 14 -7.05 -19.79 -10.59
N GLN A 15 -6.95 -20.66 -9.58
CA GLN A 15 -6.65 -20.26 -8.21
C GLN A 15 -5.23 -19.68 -8.07
N LEU A 16 -4.24 -20.23 -8.78
CA LEU A 16 -2.87 -19.72 -8.77
C LEU A 16 -2.68 -18.43 -9.58
N ALA A 17 -3.53 -18.18 -10.58
CA ALA A 17 -3.44 -16.99 -11.41
C ALA A 17 -3.61 -15.68 -10.62
N VAL A 18 -4.50 -15.67 -9.62
CA VAL A 18 -4.77 -14.49 -8.78
C VAL A 18 -3.53 -14.04 -7.99
N PRO A 19 -2.91 -14.88 -7.11
CA PRO A 19 -1.71 -14.48 -6.38
C PRO A 19 -0.52 -14.22 -7.32
N ALA A 20 -0.39 -14.96 -8.42
CA ALA A 20 0.65 -14.71 -9.42
C ALA A 20 0.52 -13.30 -10.02
N TRP A 21 -0.71 -12.86 -10.34
CA TRP A 21 -0.95 -11.51 -10.84
C TRP A 21 -0.66 -10.43 -9.79
N MET A 22 -1.04 -10.66 -8.53
CA MET A 22 -0.72 -9.74 -7.43
C MET A 22 0.79 -9.55 -7.26
N ILE A 23 1.56 -10.63 -7.31
CA ILE A 23 3.02 -10.60 -7.21
C ILE A 23 3.61 -9.81 -8.39
N ALA A 24 3.18 -10.12 -9.62
CA ALA A 24 3.65 -9.42 -10.81
C ALA A 24 3.32 -7.92 -10.79
N GLY A 25 2.14 -7.54 -10.27
CA GLY A 25 1.79 -6.14 -10.07
C GLY A 25 2.72 -5.44 -9.09
N ARG A 26 2.99 -6.07 -7.94
CA ARG A 26 3.88 -5.52 -6.92
C ARG A 26 5.32 -5.39 -7.41
N GLU A 27 5.83 -6.38 -8.14
CA GLU A 27 7.18 -6.28 -8.68
C GLU A 27 7.35 -5.18 -9.73
N ARG A 28 6.33 -4.92 -10.53
CA ARG A 28 6.35 -3.75 -11.43
C ARG A 28 6.42 -2.44 -10.66
N VAL A 29 5.66 -2.31 -9.57
CA VAL A 29 5.73 -1.10 -8.72
C VAL A 29 7.10 -0.96 -8.05
N LEU A 30 7.71 -2.06 -7.60
CA LEU A 30 9.02 -2.01 -6.96
C LEU A 30 10.16 -1.74 -7.94
N SER A 31 10.11 -2.31 -9.14
CA SER A 31 11.17 -2.19 -10.15
C SER A 31 11.05 -0.95 -11.04
N GLN A 32 9.84 -0.51 -11.35
CA GLN A 32 9.57 0.58 -12.29
C GLN A 32 8.81 1.76 -11.65
N GLY A 33 8.36 1.62 -10.41
CA GLY A 33 7.68 2.70 -9.72
C GLY A 33 8.63 3.80 -9.25
N GLU A 34 8.07 4.99 -9.06
CA GLU A 34 8.78 6.13 -8.48
C GLU A 34 8.63 6.12 -6.95
N VAL A 35 9.75 6.32 -6.25
CA VAL A 35 9.75 6.35 -4.78
C VAL A 35 9.40 7.75 -4.30
N PHE A 36 8.20 7.89 -3.70
CA PHE A 36 7.79 9.12 -3.03
C PHE A 36 8.13 9.08 -1.55
N LYS A 37 8.93 10.05 -1.08
CA LYS A 37 9.27 10.24 0.34
C LYS A 37 8.52 11.44 0.89
N PHE A 38 7.75 11.24 1.96
CA PHE A 38 7.03 12.32 2.64
C PHE A 38 7.79 12.80 3.86
N LYS A 39 7.74 14.11 4.13
CA LYS A 39 8.33 14.68 5.34
C LYS A 39 7.49 14.26 6.54
N THR A 40 8.15 13.68 7.53
CA THR A 40 7.52 13.37 8.81
C THR A 40 7.65 14.59 9.73
N ALA A 41 6.60 14.90 10.46
CA ALA A 41 6.60 15.84 11.58
C ALA A 41 6.49 15.01 12.86
N PRO A 42 7.61 14.56 13.46
CA PRO A 42 7.55 13.73 14.65
C PRO A 42 6.92 14.52 15.79
N ILE A 43 5.88 13.95 16.40
CA ILE A 43 5.32 14.36 17.69
C ILE A 43 5.81 13.32 18.69
N ASP A 44 6.04 13.74 19.93
CA ASP A 44 6.52 12.86 21.00
C ASP A 44 5.78 11.50 20.97
N PRO A 45 6.49 10.37 20.74
CA PRO A 45 5.89 9.05 20.55
C PRO A 45 5.02 8.60 21.72
N ARG A 46 5.21 9.17 22.92
CA ARG A 46 4.54 8.70 24.12
C ARG A 46 3.30 9.55 24.43
N ASP A 47 2.21 9.26 23.72
CA ASP A 47 0.87 9.67 24.15
C ASP A 47 0.18 8.48 24.86
N PRO A 48 -0.11 8.57 26.17
CA PRO A 48 -0.75 7.49 26.93
C PRO A 48 -2.11 7.02 26.38
N PHE A 49 -2.78 7.84 25.57
CA PHE A 49 -4.09 7.54 25.02
C PHE A 49 -4.06 7.23 23.52
N ARG A 50 -3.03 7.67 22.78
CA ARG A 50 -2.94 7.51 21.32
C ARG A 50 -1.88 6.50 20.88
N GLY A 51 -0.96 6.11 21.77
CA GLY A 51 0.19 5.27 21.44
C GLY A 51 1.24 5.98 20.59
N GLU A 52 2.20 5.22 20.09
CA GLU A 52 3.29 5.73 19.25
C GLU A 52 2.78 5.99 17.82
N TYR A 53 2.75 7.27 17.42
CA TYR A 53 2.38 7.67 16.06
C TYR A 53 3.33 8.72 15.49
N VAL A 54 3.50 8.69 14.17
CA VAL A 54 4.26 9.71 13.43
C VAL A 54 3.27 10.51 12.59
N ARG A 55 3.27 11.85 12.73
CA ARG A 55 2.48 12.71 11.85
C ARG A 55 3.23 12.91 10.53
N LEU A 56 2.51 12.83 9.42
CA LEU A 56 3.03 13.19 8.10
C LEU A 56 2.66 14.64 7.80
N ASP A 57 3.60 15.41 7.25
CA ASP A 57 3.36 16.77 6.76
C ASP A 57 3.36 16.75 5.23
N PHE A 58 2.17 16.93 4.63
CA PHE A 58 1.98 16.91 3.19
C PHE A 58 2.01 18.34 2.65
N GLU A 59 3.03 18.68 1.86
CA GLU A 59 3.13 20.03 1.26
C GLU A 59 1.89 20.39 0.41
N ALA A 60 1.25 19.40 -0.23
CA ALA A 60 0.01 19.56 -0.99
C ALA A 60 -1.19 19.99 -0.13
N GLU A 61 -1.18 19.72 1.17
CA GLU A 61 -2.27 20.10 2.09
C GLU A 61 -2.20 21.59 2.48
N SER A 62 -1.03 22.22 2.33
CA SER A 62 -0.81 23.66 2.56
C SER A 62 -1.54 24.56 1.56
N ALA A 63 -1.91 24.02 0.39
CA ALA A 63 -2.60 24.75 -0.67
C ALA A 63 -4.12 24.87 -0.42
N VAL A 64 -4.64 24.25 0.66
CA VAL A 64 -6.05 24.36 1.03
C VAL A 64 -6.28 25.71 1.75
N PRO A 65 -7.11 26.63 1.20
CA PRO A 65 -7.40 27.91 1.84
C PRO A 65 -8.10 27.66 3.19
N GLY A 66 -7.46 28.06 4.30
CA GLY A 66 -8.06 28.01 5.65
C GLY A 66 -7.32 27.15 6.68
N LYS A 67 -6.33 26.33 6.30
CA LYS A 67 -5.48 25.64 7.28
C LYS A 67 -4.41 26.58 7.83
N ARG A 68 -4.69 27.21 8.98
CA ARG A 68 -3.72 28.07 9.70
C ARG A 68 -2.58 27.18 10.19
N ARG A 69 -1.37 27.41 9.67
CA ARG A 69 -0.12 26.72 10.05
C ARG A 69 0.17 27.03 11.52
N ILE A 70 -0.22 26.13 12.43
CA ILE A 70 0.11 26.26 13.85
C ILE A 70 1.60 25.89 13.96
N ARG A 71 2.43 26.91 14.20
CA ARG A 71 3.88 26.78 14.40
C ARG A 71 4.19 26.09 15.71
#